data_AF-A0A2V9MQY2-F1
#
_entry.id   AF-A0A2V9MQY2-F1
#
_cell.length_a   1.000
_cell.length_b   1.000
_cell.length_c   1.000
_cell.angle_alpha   90.00
_cell.angle_beta   90.00
_cell.angle_gamma   90.00
#
_symmetry.space_group_name_H-M   'P 1'
#
loop_
_entity.id
_entity.type
_entity.pdbx_description
1 polymer ?
#
loop_
_entity_poly.entity_id
_entity_poly.type
_entity_poly.pdbx_seq_one_letter_code
_entity_poly.pdbx_strand_id
1 'polypeptide(L)'
;MGWTPIADYRRTLAAEAGARARAEIAARGLVVTVVQNYYALISSQRKYATTQQASQEAQRFLKISQDLERGGEVAHADVVKAQLQFNDRQRDLRDAQLNMERARIELALLLFPNFNQNFEVVDDIDHVTAVPPLDQVEEQAKKNNPQLASAMAVLQPFCRS
;
A
#
# COMPACT_ATOMS: atom_id res chain seq x y z
N MET A 1 -44.18 6.38 37.98
CA MET A 1 -43.68 5.70 36.76
C MET A 1 -43.60 6.75 35.66
N GLY A 2 -42.42 7.11 35.13
CA GLY A 2 -42.41 8.10 34.03
C GLY A 2 -41.09 8.78 33.62
N TRP A 3 -39.91 8.25 33.92
CA TRP A 3 -38.63 8.89 33.53
C TRP A 3 -37.68 7.97 32.74
N THR A 4 -37.93 6.67 32.73
CA THR A 4 -37.17 5.67 31.97
C THR A 4 -37.22 5.84 30.45
N PRO A 5 -38.37 6.15 29.80
CA PRO A 5 -38.43 6.20 28.32
C PRO A 5 -37.55 7.29 27.70
N ILE A 6 -37.41 8.44 28.37
CA ILE A 6 -36.61 9.57 27.89
C ILE A 6 -35.11 9.28 28.05
N ALA A 7 -34.72 8.62 29.14
CA ALA A 7 -33.33 8.23 29.39
C ALA A 7 -32.87 7.13 28.41
N ASP A 8 -33.73 6.15 28.12
CA ASP A 8 -33.46 5.09 27.14
C ASP A 8 -33.43 5.63 25.71
N TYR A 9 -34.31 6.59 25.38
CA TYR A 9 -34.28 7.30 24.09
C TYR A 9 -32.97 8.10 23.89
N ARG A 10 -32.47 8.78 24.94
CA ARG A 10 -31.19 9.51 24.85
C ARG A 10 -30.00 8.56 24.70
N ARG A 11 -30.01 7.42 25.39
CA ARG A 11 -28.96 6.39 25.26
C ARG A 11 -28.91 5.78 23.86
N THR A 12 -30.07 5.49 23.27
CA THR A 12 -30.14 4.93 21.91
C THR A 12 -29.65 5.93 20.86
N LEU A 13 -30.00 7.21 20.97
CA LEU A 13 -29.46 8.26 20.09
C LEU A 13 -27.94 8.44 20.22
N ALA A 14 -27.40 8.41 21.43
CA ALA A 14 -25.96 8.49 21.66
C ALA A 14 -25.22 7.26 21.09
N ALA A 15 -25.82 6.06 21.22
CA ALA A 15 -25.29 4.83 20.63
C ALA A 15 -25.32 4.87 19.09
N GLU A 16 -26.38 5.41 18.49
CA GLU A 16 -26.49 5.61 17.05
C GLU A 16 -25.43 6.60 16.53
N ALA A 17 -25.27 7.75 17.20
CA ALA A 17 -24.24 8.73 16.85
C ALA A 17 -22.82 8.14 16.96
N GLY A 18 -22.54 7.37 18.01
CA GLY A 18 -21.29 6.64 18.18
C GLY A 18 -21.07 5.58 17.08
N ALA A 19 -22.12 4.85 16.69
CA ALA A 19 -22.05 3.86 15.62
C ALA A 19 -21.78 4.51 14.25
N ARG A 20 -22.42 5.64 13.95
CA ARG A 20 -22.17 6.43 12.74
C ARG A 20 -20.73 6.94 12.67
N ALA A 21 -20.22 7.50 13.76
CA ALA A 21 -18.83 7.96 13.81
C ALA A 21 -17.82 6.82 13.60
N ARG A 22 -18.08 5.63 14.17
CA ARG A 22 -17.24 4.43 13.94
C ARG A 22 -17.31 3.95 12.49
N ALA A 23 -18.49 3.97 11.88
CA ALA A 23 -18.64 3.61 10.47
C ALA A 23 -17.87 4.59 9.56
N GLU A 24 -17.88 5.89 9.88
CA GLU A 24 -17.09 6.88 9.14
C GLU A 24 -15.58 6.67 9.31
N ILE A 25 -15.10 6.34 10.52
CA ILE A 25 -13.70 5.97 10.75
C ILE A 25 -13.33 4.74 9.92
N ALA A 26 -14.16 3.70 9.91
CA ALA A 26 -13.93 2.49 9.13
C ALA A 26 -13.88 2.79 7.62
N ALA A 27 -14.80 3.61 7.11
CA ALA A 27 -14.82 4.01 5.71
C ALA A 27 -13.55 4.80 5.31
N ARG A 28 -13.12 5.75 6.14
CA ARG A 28 -11.88 6.50 5.90
C ARG A 28 -10.63 5.60 6.01
N GLY A 29 -10.63 4.65 6.95
CA GLY A 29 -9.58 3.64 7.07
C GLY A 29 -9.44 2.79 5.80
N LEU A 30 -10.57 2.38 5.21
CA LEU A 30 -10.59 1.64 3.95
C LEU A 30 -9.97 2.45 2.80
N VAL A 31 -10.29 3.73 2.66
CA VAL A 31 -9.70 4.60 1.62
C VAL A 31 -8.18 4.66 1.75
N VAL A 32 -7.67 4.84 2.97
CA VAL A 32 -6.23 4.87 3.24
C VAL A 32 -5.58 3.55 2.83
N THR A 33 -6.17 2.41 3.19
CA THR A 33 -5.65 1.09 2.80
C THR A 33 -5.66 0.89 1.28
N VAL A 34 -6.72 1.31 0.58
CA VAL A 34 -6.79 1.20 -0.89
C VAL A 34 -5.68 2.03 -1.54
N VAL A 35 -5.47 3.28 -1.10
CA VAL A 35 -4.42 4.16 -1.63
C VAL A 35 -3.02 3.59 -1.36
N GLN A 36 -2.79 3.04 -0.17
CA GLN A 36 -1.53 2.37 0.16
C GLN A 36 -1.27 1.16 -0.74
N ASN A 37 -2.27 0.29 -0.91
CA ASN A 37 -2.16 -0.90 -1.76
C ASN A 37 -1.99 -0.54 -3.24
N TYR A 38 -2.62 0.55 -3.70
CA TYR A 38 -2.46 1.10 -5.04
C TYR A 38 -1.01 1.49 -5.32
N TYR A 39 -0.40 2.32 -4.45
CA TYR A 39 1.00 2.72 -4.63
C TYR A 39 1.99 1.58 -4.35
N ALA A 40 1.64 0.61 -3.49
CA ALA A 40 2.41 -0.61 -3.32
C ALA A 40 2.47 -1.42 -4.63
N LEU A 41 1.35 -1.55 -5.35
CA LEU A 41 1.34 -2.20 -6.67
C LEU A 41 2.20 -1.45 -7.69
N ILE A 42 2.05 -0.13 -7.83
CA ILE A 42 2.87 0.65 -8.78
C ILE A 42 4.37 0.49 -8.48
N SER A 43 4.77 0.65 -7.22
CA SER A 43 6.19 0.52 -6.84
C SER A 43 6.73 -0.89 -7.11
N SER A 44 5.91 -1.94 -6.89
CA SER A 44 6.28 -3.32 -7.21
C SER A 44 6.43 -3.57 -8.72
N GLN A 45 5.58 -2.96 -9.55
CA GLN A 45 5.67 -3.01 -11.01
C GLN A 45 6.95 -2.34 -11.52
N ARG A 46 7.28 -1.14 -11.00
CA ARG A 46 8.55 -0.46 -11.30
C ARG A 46 9.76 -1.30 -10.88
N LYS A 47 9.69 -1.95 -9.71
CA LYS A 47 10.76 -2.83 -9.23
C LYS A 47 10.93 -4.05 -10.14
N TYR A 48 9.83 -4.69 -10.55
CA TYR A 48 9.85 -5.81 -11.49
C TYR A 48 10.47 -5.43 -12.84
N ALA A 49 10.07 -4.29 -13.42
CA ALA A 49 10.65 -3.81 -14.68
C ALA A 49 12.17 -3.57 -14.55
N THR A 50 12.59 -2.93 -13.45
CA THR A 50 14.02 -2.68 -13.16
C THR A 50 14.81 -3.98 -12.98
N THR A 51 14.30 -4.94 -12.21
CA THR A 51 15.01 -6.22 -11.98
C THR A 51 15.02 -7.09 -13.24
N GLN A 52 14.00 -6.99 -14.09
CA GLN A 52 13.96 -7.67 -15.38
C GLN A 52 15.08 -7.17 -16.30
N GLN A 53 15.23 -5.85 -16.43
CA GLN A 53 16.34 -5.25 -17.18
C GLN A 53 17.69 -5.66 -16.60
N ALA A 54 17.86 -5.57 -15.27
CA ALA A 54 19.08 -5.94 -14.59
C ALA A 54 19.46 -7.42 -14.76
N SER A 55 18.47 -8.32 -14.84
CA SER A 55 18.69 -9.75 -15.11
C SER A 55 19.12 -9.99 -16.55
N GLN A 56 18.50 -9.32 -17.53
CA GLN A 56 18.90 -9.39 -18.94
C GLN A 56 20.32 -8.85 -19.16
N GLU A 57 20.70 -7.77 -18.47
CA GLU A 57 22.05 -7.24 -18.51
C GLU A 57 23.08 -8.20 -17.92
N ALA A 58 22.79 -8.80 -16.76
CA ALA A 58 23.67 -9.79 -16.15
C ALA A 58 23.82 -11.04 -17.02
N GLN A 59 22.75 -11.45 -17.72
CA GLN A 59 22.82 -12.55 -18.70
C GLN A 59 23.76 -12.22 -19.86
N ARG A 60 23.66 -10.99 -20.40
CA ARG A 60 24.57 -10.53 -21.46
C ARG A 60 26.01 -10.48 -20.98
N PHE A 61 26.24 -9.98 -19.77
CA PHE A 61 27.58 -9.92 -19.17
C PHE A 61 28.19 -11.32 -18.99
N LEU A 62 27.44 -12.26 -18.43
CA LEU A 62 27.87 -13.66 -18.30
C LEU A 62 28.24 -14.26 -19.67
N LYS A 63 27.42 -14.04 -20.69
CA LYS A 63 27.71 -14.54 -22.05
C LYS A 63 29.03 -13.97 -22.58
N ILE A 64 29.26 -12.67 -22.42
CA ILE A 64 30.51 -12.01 -22.83
C ILE A 64 31.69 -12.59 -22.07
N SER A 65 31.59 -12.78 -20.75
CA SER A 65 32.67 -13.39 -19.95
C SER A 65 33.01 -14.80 -20.41
N GLN A 66 32.00 -15.62 -20.75
CA GLN A 66 32.21 -16.96 -21.30
C GLN A 66 32.85 -16.94 -22.69
N ASP A 67 32.50 -15.96 -23.54
CA ASP A 67 33.12 -15.79 -24.85
C ASP A 67 34.61 -15.39 -24.70
N LEU A 68 34.92 -14.48 -23.77
CA LEU A 68 36.29 -14.03 -23.48
C LEU A 68 37.16 -15.11 -22.84
N GLU A 69 36.62 -15.92 -21.92
CA GLU A 69 37.32 -17.08 -21.37
C GLU A 69 37.70 -18.08 -22.46
N ARG A 70 36.77 -18.37 -23.38
CA ARG A 70 37.04 -19.22 -24.55
C ARG A 70 38.12 -18.64 -25.46
N GLY A 71 38.23 -17.31 -25.52
CA GLY A 71 39.30 -16.59 -26.20
C GLY A 71 40.62 -16.49 -25.41
N GLY A 72 40.66 -16.93 -24.14
CA GLY A 72 41.81 -16.80 -23.26
C GLY A 72 42.04 -15.38 -22.71
N GLU A 73 41.07 -14.48 -22.86
CA GLU A 73 41.16 -13.07 -22.47
C GLU A 73 40.74 -12.81 -21.01
N VAL A 74 40.01 -13.73 -20.41
CA VAL A 74 39.48 -13.64 -19.04
C VAL A 74 39.71 -14.94 -18.28
N ALA A 75 39.97 -14.85 -16.97
CA ALA A 75 40.18 -16.01 -16.12
C ALA A 75 38.87 -16.74 -15.80
N HIS A 76 38.93 -18.06 -15.58
CA HIS A 76 37.77 -18.86 -15.17
C HIS A 76 37.09 -18.30 -13.91
N ALA A 77 37.85 -17.75 -12.96
CA ALA A 77 37.33 -17.13 -11.75
C ALA A 77 36.39 -15.94 -12.03
N ASP A 78 36.66 -15.16 -13.08
CA ASP A 78 35.81 -14.03 -13.48
C ASP A 78 34.50 -14.50 -14.11
N VAL A 79 34.53 -15.61 -14.86
CA VAL A 79 33.31 -16.25 -15.38
C VAL A 79 32.44 -16.77 -14.24
N VAL A 80 33.04 -17.42 -13.25
CA VAL A 80 32.32 -17.86 -12.04
C VAL A 80 31.70 -16.67 -11.31
N LYS A 81 32.42 -15.55 -11.18
CA LYS A 81 31.89 -14.32 -10.59
C LYS A 81 30.70 -13.77 -11.39
N ALA A 82 30.81 -13.72 -12.72
CA ALA A 82 29.71 -13.29 -13.59
C ALA A 82 28.49 -14.23 -13.48
N GLN A 83 28.70 -15.53 -13.34
CA GLN A 83 27.64 -16.52 -13.16
C GLN A 83 26.92 -16.31 -11.83
N LEU A 84 27.65 -16.06 -10.74
CA LEU A 84 27.06 -15.73 -9.44
C LEU A 84 26.21 -14.46 -9.52
N GLN A 85 26.73 -13.40 -10.15
CA GLN A 85 25.97 -12.16 -10.36
C GLN A 85 24.69 -12.40 -11.16
N PHE A 86 24.73 -13.20 -12.23
CA PHE A 86 23.54 -13.55 -12.99
C PHE A 86 22.51 -14.31 -12.13
N ASN A 87 22.96 -15.28 -11.34
CA ASN A 87 22.10 -16.04 -10.45
C ASN A 87 21.42 -15.13 -9.40
N ASP A 88 22.16 -14.18 -8.83
CA ASP A 88 21.61 -13.21 -7.88
C ASP A 88 20.53 -12.33 -8.54
N ARG A 89 20.80 -11.79 -9.75
CA ARG A 89 19.81 -10.98 -10.48
C ARG A 89 18.59 -11.78 -10.88
N GLN A 90 18.75 -13.07 -11.19
CA GLN A 90 17.62 -13.95 -11.47
C GLN A 90 16.78 -14.19 -10.21
N ARG A 91 17.39 -14.31 -9.03
CA ARG A 91 16.67 -14.38 -7.75
C ARG A 91 15.89 -13.09 -7.50
N ASP A 92 16.55 -11.94 -7.62
CA ASP A 92 15.91 -10.63 -7.43
C ASP A 92 14.72 -10.40 -8.37
N LEU A 93 14.81 -10.89 -9.61
CA LEU A 93 13.69 -10.86 -10.56
C LEU A 93 12.51 -11.71 -10.09
N ARG A 94 12.75 -12.95 -9.63
CA ARG A 94 11.69 -13.82 -9.10
C ARG A 94 11.02 -13.21 -7.87
N ASP A 95 11.82 -12.65 -6.96
CA ASP A 95 11.30 -12.00 -5.76
C ASP A 95 10.46 -10.77 -6.11
N ALA A 96 10.91 -9.96 -7.07
CA ALA A 96 10.15 -8.80 -7.56
C ALA A 96 8.83 -9.23 -8.23
N GLN A 97 8.84 -10.31 -9.01
CA GLN A 97 7.63 -10.85 -9.63
C GLN A 97 6.61 -11.30 -8.58
N LEU A 98 7.05 -12.09 -7.60
CA LEU A 98 6.18 -12.56 -6.51
C LEU A 98 5.58 -11.41 -5.71
N ASN A 99 6.39 -10.39 -5.39
CA ASN A 99 5.91 -9.21 -4.68
C ASN A 99 4.89 -8.42 -5.50
N MET A 100 5.08 -8.29 -6.82
CA MET A 100 4.14 -7.63 -7.71
C MET A 100 2.80 -8.39 -7.79
N GLU A 101 2.85 -9.71 -7.95
CA GLU A 101 1.66 -10.55 -7.97
C GLU A 101 0.88 -10.47 -6.65
N ARG A 102 1.60 -10.48 -5.52
CA ARG A 102 1.01 -10.30 -4.19
C ARG A 102 0.34 -8.95 -4.04
N ALA A 103 1.03 -7.85 -4.37
CA ALA A 103 0.47 -6.50 -4.27
C ALA A 103 -0.78 -6.33 -5.15
N ARG A 104 -0.79 -7.00 -6.32
CA ARG A 104 -1.96 -7.04 -7.20
C ARG A 104 -3.16 -7.71 -6.54
N ILE A 105 -2.96 -8.86 -5.88
CA ILE A 105 -4.03 -9.58 -5.18
C ILE A 105 -4.53 -8.78 -3.97
N GLU A 106 -3.64 -8.17 -3.19
CA GLU A 106 -3.98 -7.35 -2.02
C GLU A 106 -4.85 -6.14 -2.41
N LEU A 107 -4.58 -5.50 -3.56
CA LEU A 107 -5.43 -4.46 -4.08
C LEU A 107 -6.76 -5.00 -4.63
N ALA A 108 -6.73 -6.10 -5.37
CA ALA A 108 -7.92 -6.72 -5.95
C ALA A 108 -8.96 -7.12 -4.89
N LEU A 109 -8.51 -7.58 -3.72
CA LEU A 109 -9.36 -7.97 -2.60
C LEU A 109 -10.19 -6.80 -2.05
N LEU A 110 -9.70 -5.56 -2.19
CA LEU A 110 -10.40 -4.36 -1.73
C LEU A 110 -11.32 -3.77 -2.80
N LEU A 111 -10.96 -3.93 -4.08
CA LEU A 111 -11.67 -3.30 -5.20
C LEU A 111 -12.79 -4.15 -5.77
N PHE A 112 -12.62 -5.48 -5.77
CA PHE A 112 -13.49 -6.39 -6.49
C PHE A 112 -14.11 -7.44 -5.57
N PRO A 113 -15.39 -7.80 -5.77
CA PRO A 113 -15.99 -8.95 -5.09
C PRO A 113 -15.28 -10.27 -5.41
N ASN A 114 -14.70 -10.37 -6.60
CA ASN A 114 -13.90 -11.50 -7.08
C ASN A 114 -12.52 -11.01 -7.51
N PHE A 115 -11.45 -11.55 -6.93
CA PHE A 115 -10.06 -11.10 -7.13
C PHE A 115 -9.43 -11.56 -8.47
N ASN A 116 -10.11 -12.41 -9.24
CA ASN A 116 -9.64 -12.95 -10.52
C ASN A 116 -9.86 -12.00 -11.71
N GLN A 117 -10.20 -10.73 -11.47
CA GLN A 117 -10.42 -9.76 -12.55
C GLN A 117 -9.08 -9.23 -13.07
N ASN A 118 -8.95 -9.14 -14.39
CA ASN A 118 -7.83 -8.44 -15.00
C ASN A 118 -8.05 -6.94 -14.92
N PHE A 119 -7.16 -6.25 -14.20
CA PHE A 119 -7.09 -4.80 -14.16
C PHE A 119 -5.63 -4.36 -14.35
N GLU A 120 -5.48 -3.15 -14.87
CA GLU A 120 -4.22 -2.43 -14.99
C GLU A 120 -4.29 -1.15 -14.17
N VAL A 121 -3.15 -0.75 -13.61
CA VAL A 121 -3.01 0.49 -12.86
C VAL A 121 -2.16 1.45 -13.67
N VAL A 122 -2.61 2.71 -13.76
CA VAL A 122 -1.85 3.78 -14.40
C VAL A 122 -0.80 4.27 -13.41
N ASP A 123 0.46 4.32 -13.84
CA ASP A 123 1.55 4.83 -13.03
C ASP A 123 1.50 6.36 -12.97
N ASP A 124 1.13 6.90 -11.80
CA ASP A 124 1.04 8.33 -11.51
C ASP A 124 2.00 8.78 -10.40
N ILE A 125 3.00 7.95 -10.03
CA ILE A 125 3.92 8.24 -8.92
C ILE A 125 4.69 9.55 -9.09
N ASP A 126 4.88 10.01 -10.32
CA ASP A 126 5.63 11.24 -10.61
C ASP A 126 4.78 12.52 -10.39
N HIS A 127 3.49 12.39 -10.04
CA HIS A 127 2.61 13.50 -9.65
C HIS A 127 2.60 13.72 -8.13
N VAL A 128 3.68 14.31 -7.60
CA VAL A 128 3.70 14.79 -6.20
C VAL A 128 2.77 15.99 -6.07
N THR A 129 1.58 15.78 -5.51
CA THR A 129 0.68 16.88 -5.14
C THR A 129 1.29 17.63 -3.96
N ALA A 130 1.35 18.97 -4.04
CA ALA A 130 1.90 19.80 -2.97
C ALA A 130 1.15 19.55 -1.65
N VAL A 131 1.89 19.17 -0.60
CA VAL A 131 1.31 18.95 0.73
C VAL A 131 0.89 20.30 1.32
N PRO A 132 -0.35 20.45 1.80
CA PRO A 132 -0.79 21.69 2.40
C PRO A 132 0.00 22.03 3.68
N PRO A 133 0.14 23.33 4.02
CA PRO A 133 0.77 23.79 5.25
C PRO A 133 0.20 23.15 6.53
N LEU A 134 1.05 22.94 7.53
CA LEU A 134 0.72 22.23 8.78
C LEU A 134 -0.44 22.86 9.55
N ASP A 135 -0.51 24.19 9.60
CA ASP A 135 -1.58 24.98 10.22
C ASP A 135 -2.95 24.68 9.59
N GLN A 136 -3.01 24.56 8.26
CA GLN A 136 -4.22 24.20 7.54
C GLN A 136 -4.64 22.75 7.80
N VAL A 137 -3.67 21.84 7.90
CA VAL A 137 -3.92 20.43 8.25
C VAL A 137 -4.46 20.31 9.68
N GLU A 138 -3.93 21.07 10.63
CA GLU A 138 -4.42 21.08 12.02
C GLU A 138 -5.86 21.62 12.14
N GLU A 139 -6.19 22.70 11.46
CA GLU A 139 -7.56 23.24 11.47
C GLU A 139 -8.56 22.27 10.82
N GLN A 140 -8.19 21.65 9.70
CA GLN A 140 -9.00 20.64 9.03
C GLN A 140 -9.16 19.39 9.89
N ALA A 141 -8.10 18.95 10.58
CA ALA A 141 -8.17 17.82 11.50
C ALA A 141 -9.09 18.13 12.69
N LYS A 142 -9.01 19.31 13.31
CA LYS A 142 -9.91 19.68 14.41
C LYS A 142 -11.38 19.72 13.99
N LYS A 143 -11.69 20.18 12.77
CA LYS A 143 -13.07 20.27 12.26
C LYS A 143 -13.64 18.95 11.75
N ASN A 144 -12.81 18.12 11.09
CA ASN A 144 -13.28 16.96 10.32
C ASN A 144 -12.77 15.61 10.84
N ASN A 145 -12.20 15.52 12.06
CA ASN A 145 -11.68 14.27 12.61
C ASN A 145 -12.80 13.44 13.27
N PRO A 146 -13.18 12.29 12.66
CA PRO A 146 -14.26 11.46 13.18
C PRO A 146 -13.87 10.70 14.46
N GLN A 147 -12.57 10.53 14.76
CA GLN A 147 -12.13 9.97 16.05
C GLN A 147 -12.45 10.92 17.20
N LEU A 148 -12.18 12.22 17.03
CA LEU A 148 -12.56 13.24 18.01
C LEU A 148 -14.08 13.31 18.18
N ALA A 149 -14.84 13.28 17.07
CA ALA A 149 -16.30 13.23 17.13
C ALA A 149 -16.82 11.97 17.87
N SER A 150 -16.22 10.80 17.61
CA SER A 150 -16.58 9.55 18.28
C SER A 150 -16.28 9.58 19.79
N ALA A 151 -15.16 10.16 20.20
CA ALA A 151 -14.77 10.31 21.60
C ALA A 151 -15.69 11.29 22.34
N MET A 152 -16.07 12.41 21.69
CA MET A 152 -17.01 13.38 22.25
C MET A 152 -18.43 12.81 22.39
N ALA A 153 -18.91 12.01 21.43
CA ALA A 153 -20.23 11.37 21.51
C ALA A 153 -20.35 10.38 22.69
N VAL A 154 -19.25 9.72 23.07
CA VAL A 154 -19.19 8.83 24.24
C VAL A 154 -19.26 9.61 25.56
N LEU A 155 -18.73 10.84 25.60
CA LEU A 155 -18.69 11.68 26.81
C LEU A 155 -19.95 12.55 26.99
N GLN A 156 -20.66 12.86 25.91
CA GLN A 156 -21.85 13.73 25.91
C GLN A 156 -22.96 13.36 26.93
N PRO A 157 -23.27 12.07 27.23
CA PRO A 157 -24.24 11.74 28.27
C PRO A 157 -23.76 12.01 29.71
N PHE A 158 -22.46 12.23 29.93
CA PHE A 158 -21.87 12.41 31.27
C PHE A 158 -21.66 13.87 31.69
N CYS A 159 -21.71 14.83 30.75
CA CYS A 159 -21.40 16.25 31.03
C CYS A 159 -22.63 17.15 31.20
N ARG A 160 -23.85 16.61 31.25
CA ARG A 160 -25.11 17.41 31.33
C ARG A 160 -26.06 16.96 32.45
N SER A 161 -25.48 16.49 33.55
CA SER A 161 -26.14 16.25 34.84
C SER A 161 -25.67 17.25 35.87
#